data_AF-A0A4R8WS58-F1
#
_entry.id   AF-A0A4R8WS58-F1
#
_cell.length_a   1.000
_cell.length_b   1.000
_cell.length_c   1.000
_cell.angle_alpha   90.00
_cell.angle_beta   90.00
_cell.angle_gamma   90.00
#
_symmetry.space_group_name_H-M   'P 1'
#
loop_
_entity.id
_entity.type
_entity.pdbx_description
1 polymer ?
#
loop_
_entity_poly.entity_id
_entity_poly.type
_entity_poly.pdbx_seq_one_letter_code
_entity_poly.pdbx_strand_id
1 'polypeptide(L)' 'MNMNVKIIRVAGIRSKSPAVLAVVDGLLVKWGSRRFWSCACLADPDTHECKHIAAVQALLDDRVTTPHPLEMVQP' A
#
# COMPACT_ATOMS: atom_id res chain seq x y z
N MET A 1 -3.38 -8.05 19.24
CA MET A 1 -3.47 -6.58 19.16
C MET A 1 -4.17 -6.25 17.85
N ASN A 2 -5.42 -5.79 17.89
CA ASN A 2 -6.16 -5.45 16.68
C ASN A 2 -5.81 -4.02 16.26
N MET A 3 -5.15 -3.86 15.11
CA MET A 3 -4.97 -2.56 14.47
C MET A 3 -6.27 -2.15 13.77
N ASN A 4 -6.68 -0.90 13.93
CA ASN A 4 -7.87 -0.38 13.29
C ASN A 4 -7.54 0.15 11.89
N VAL A 5 -7.72 -0.69 10.87
CA VAL A 5 -7.47 -0.35 9.47
C VAL A 5 -8.73 0.21 8.81
N LYS A 6 -8.62 1.39 8.21
CA LYS A 6 -9.67 2.03 7.39
C LYS A 6 -9.14 2.30 5.99
N ILE A 7 -9.61 1.55 5.00
CA ILE A 7 -9.25 1.76 3.59
C ILE A 7 -10.08 2.91 3.03
N ILE A 8 -9.44 4.01 2.66
CA ILE A 8 -10.09 5.19 2.06
C ILE A 8 -10.26 4.99 0.55
N ARG A 9 -9.25 4.45 -0.13
CA ARG A 9 -9.26 4.26 -1.58
C ARG A 9 -8.35 3.12 -2.00
N VAL A 10 -8.81 2.32 -2.96
CA VAL A 10 -8.00 1.33 -3.70
C VAL A 10 -8.17 1.58 -5.20
N ALA A 11 -7.11 2.01 -5.85
CA ALA A 11 -6.98 2.08 -7.29
C ALA A 11 -5.98 1.00 -7.72
N GLY A 12 -6.47 -0.09 -8.30
CA GLY A 12 -5.64 -1.23 -8.71
C GLY A 12 -4.71 -0.91 -9.89
N ILE A 13 -3.84 -1.87 -10.21
CA ILE A 13 -2.76 -1.73 -11.20
C ILE A 13 -3.23 -1.33 -12.62
N ARG A 14 -4.45 -1.73 -13.02
CA ARG A 14 -5.04 -1.34 -14.32
C ARG A 14 -5.45 0.14 -14.39
N SER A 15 -5.34 0.88 -13.29
CA SER A 15 -5.50 2.33 -13.28
C SER A 15 -4.25 3.00 -13.84
N LYS A 16 -4.41 4.10 -14.59
CA LYS A 16 -3.29 4.95 -15.02
C LYS A 16 -2.46 5.48 -13.86
N SER A 17 -3.00 5.48 -12.64
CA SER A 17 -2.32 5.93 -11.43
C SER A 17 -2.75 5.04 -10.26
N PRO A 18 -2.15 3.83 -10.14
CA PRO A 18 -2.52 2.89 -9.10
C PRO A 18 -2.10 3.44 -7.73
N ALA A 19 -3.00 3.32 -6.76
CA ALA A 19 -2.82 3.91 -5.44
C ALA A 19 -3.66 3.22 -4.37
N VAL A 20 -3.11 3.10 -3.16
CA VAL A 20 -3.85 2.72 -1.95
C VAL A 20 -3.75 3.87 -0.96
N LEU A 21 -4.87 4.24 -0.37
CA LEU A 21 -4.93 5.22 0.71
C LEU A 21 -5.69 4.58 1.87
N ALA A 22 -5.06 4.52 3.03
CA ALA A 22 -5.65 3.96 4.24
C ALA A 22 -5.25 4.78 5.47
N VAL A 23 -5.99 4.60 6.55
CA VAL A 23 -5.66 5.09 7.88
C VAL A 23 -5.59 3.89 8.81
N VAL A 24 -4.47 3.72 9.50
CA VAL A 24 -4.27 2.67 10.51
C VAL A 24 -4.00 3.34 11.83
N ASP A 25 -4.85 3.11 12.83
CA ASP A 25 -4.73 3.73 14.17
C ASP A 25 -4.59 5.26 14.14
N GLY A 26 -5.26 5.91 13.18
CA GLY A 26 -5.19 7.37 12.99
C GLY A 26 -4.01 7.84 12.13
N LEU A 27 -3.09 6.95 11.75
CA LEU A 27 -1.93 7.26 10.94
C LEU A 27 -2.19 6.97 9.47
N LEU A 28 -1.78 7.90 8.61
CA LEU A 28 -1.99 7.81 7.18
C LEU A 28 -0.99 6.82 6.56
N VAL A 29 -1.51 5.85 5.80
CA VAL A 29 -0.75 4.87 5.02
C VAL A 29 -1.08 5.05 3.55
N LYS A 30 -0.05 5.16 2.71
CA LYS A 30 -0.19 5.41 1.28
C LYS A 30 0.68 4.45 0.48
N TRP A 31 0.14 4.04 -0.66
CA TRP A 31 0.88 3.45 -1.76
C TRP A 31 0.52 4.24 -3.02
N GLY A 32 1.52 4.73 -3.76
CA GLY A 32 1.29 5.57 -4.94
C GLY A 32 2.44 6.52 -5.22
N SER A 33 2.54 7.02 -6.45
CA SER A 33 3.63 7.83 -7.03
C SER A 33 4.80 7.04 -7.62
N ARG A 34 5.26 5.95 -7.00
CA ARG A 34 6.37 5.11 -7.53
C ARG A 34 6.27 3.63 -7.11
N ARG A 35 5.06 3.15 -6.80
CA ARG A 35 4.81 1.82 -6.19
C ARG A 35 5.52 1.59 -4.85
N PHE A 36 5.89 2.67 -4.16
CA PHE A 36 6.42 2.62 -2.80
C PHE A 36 5.31 2.85 -1.78
N TRP A 37 5.45 2.17 -0.65
CA TRP A 37 4.65 2.44 0.53
C TRP A 37 5.24 3.61 1.32
N SER A 38 4.37 4.36 1.98
CA SER A 38 4.72 5.37 2.96
C SER A 38 3.73 5.31 4.10
N CYS A 39 4.20 5.54 5.31
CA CYS A 39 3.39 5.62 6.51
C CYS A 39 3.77 6.87 7.30
N ALA A 40 2.78 7.52 7.91
CA ALA A 40 2.97 8.68 8.77
C ALA A 40 3.46 8.33 10.18
N CYS A 41 3.70 7.06 10.51
CA CYS A 41 4.33 6.72 11.78
C CYS A 41 5.76 7.26 11.78
N LEU A 42 6.10 8.13 12.74
CA LEU A 42 7.44 8.72 12.92
C LEU A 42 8.51 7.69 13.37
N ALA A 43 8.23 6.40 13.24
CA ALA A 43 9.15 5.32 13.57
C ALA A 43 10.13 5.10 12.41
N ASP A 44 11.40 5.01 12.75
CA ASP A 44 12.59 4.98 11.91
C ASP A 44 12.39 4.45 10.46
N PRO A 45 12.74 5.23 9.43
CA PRO A 45 12.69 4.79 8.03
C PRO A 45 13.60 3.58 7.73
N ASP A 46 14.51 3.23 8.64
CA ASP A 46 15.41 2.07 8.51
C ASP A 46 14.76 0.75 8.92
N THR A 47 13.61 0.78 9.61
CA THR A 47 12.80 -0.44 9.80
C THR A 47 11.92 -0.65 8.57
N HIS A 48 12.42 -1.42 7.61
CA HIS A 48 11.72 -1.82 6.37
C HIS A 48 10.35 -2.51 6.59
N GLU A 49 9.89 -2.66 7.83
CA GLU A 49 8.68 -3.38 8.24
C GLU A 49 7.79 -2.52 9.15
N CYS A 50 7.20 -1.46 8.61
CA CYS A 50 6.15 -0.75 9.32
C CYS A 50 4.92 -1.65 9.50
N LYS A 51 4.55 -1.93 10.76
CA LYS A 51 3.37 -2.76 11.11
C LYS A 51 2.07 -2.25 10.50
N HIS A 52 1.92 -0.94 10.31
CA HIS A 52 0.75 -0.35 9.66
C HIS A 52 0.69 -0.70 8.16
N ILE A 53 1.83 -0.70 7.47
CA ILE A 53 1.91 -1.11 6.05
C ILE A 53 1.57 -2.61 5.95
N ALA A 54 2.17 -3.45 6.80
CA ALA A 54 1.89 -4.88 6.83
C ALA A 54 0.40 -5.19 7.08
N ALA A 55 -0.24 -4.46 8.01
CA ALA A 55 -1.66 -4.60 8.29
C ALA A 55 -2.54 -4.24 7.09
N VAL A 56 -2.17 -3.22 6.31
CA VAL A 56 -2.89 -2.89 5.06
C VAL A 56 -2.65 -3.96 4.00
N GLN A 57 -1.41 -4.42 3.82
CA GLN A 57 -1.07 -5.46 2.84
C GLN A 57 -1.82 -6.77 3.09
N ALA A 58 -1.95 -7.19 4.34
CA ALA A 58 -2.68 -8.40 4.72
C ALA A 58 -4.18 -8.37 4.37
N LEU A 59 -4.73 -7.19 4.07
CA LEU A 59 -6.14 -7.00 3.68
C LEU A 59 -6.31 -6.82 2.17
N LEU A 60 -5.22 -6.62 1.42
CA LEU A 60 -5.27 -6.41 -0.02
C LEU A 60 -5.04 -7.73 -0.75
N ASP A 61 -5.73 -7.89 -1.88
CA ASP A 61 -5.39 -8.92 -2.85
C ASP A 61 -4.06 -8.57 -3.54
N ASP A 62 -3.19 -9.55 -3.76
CA ASP A 62 -1.87 -9.35 -4.38
C ASP A 62 -1.94 -8.60 -5.71
N ARG A 63 -3.04 -8.71 -6.47
CA ARG A 63 -3.26 -8.01 -7.75
C ARG A 63 -3.41 -6.50 -7.61
N VAL A 64 -3.62 -5.99 -6.39
CA VAL A 64 -3.72 -4.55 -6.12
C VAL A 64 -2.35 -3.89 -6.27
N THR A 65 -1.29 -4.54 -5.80
CA THR A 65 0.08 -3.99 -5.77
C THR A 65 1.03 -4.67 -6.74
N THR A 66 0.68 -5.82 -7.31
CA THR A 66 1.55 -6.60 -8.21
C THR A 66 1.17 -6.38 -9.68
N PRO A 67 2.11 -5.99 -10.55
CA PRO A 67 1.86 -5.93 -11.99
C PRO A 67 1.60 -7.34 -12.54
N HIS A 68 0.63 -7.49 -13.45
CA HIS A 68 0.41 -8.79 -14.08
C HIS A 68 1.61 -9.09 -15.00
N PRO A 69 2.17 -10.32 -15.04
CA PRO A 69 3.32 -10.65 -15.90
C PRO A 69 3.16 -10.28 -17.39
N LEU A 70 1.93 -10.13 -17.89
CA LEU A 70 1.64 -9.68 -19.26
C LEU A 70 1.89 -8.18 -19.50
N GLU A 71 2.05 -7.36 -18.45
CA GLU A 71 2.40 -5.93 -18.54
C GLU A 71 3.91 -5.68 -18.47
N MET A 72 4.72 -6.71 -18.19
CA MET A 72 6.19 -6.64 -18.25
C MET A 72 6.75 -6.94 -19.65
N VAL A 73 5.87 -7.25 -20.60
CA VAL A 73 6.18 -7.48 -22.01
C VAL A 73 5.50 -6.37 -22.81
N GLN A 74 6.03 -5.16 -22.76
CA GLN A 74 5.82 -4.19 -23.83
C GLN A 74 7.19 -3.69 -24.31
N PRO A 75 7.49 -3.82 -25.62
CA PRO A 75 8.72 -3.29 -26.22
C PRO A 75 8.75 -1.75 -26.23
#